data_AF-A0A7R8ZCA4-F1
#
_entry.id   AF-A0A7R8ZCA4-F1
#
_cell.length_a   1.000
_cell.length_b   1.000
_cell.length_c   1.000
_cell.angle_alpha   90.00
_cell.angle_beta   90.00
_cell.angle_gamma   90.00
#
_symmetry.space_group_name_H-M   'P 1'
#
loop_
_entity.id
_entity.type
_entity.pdbx_description
1 polymer ?
#
loop_
_entity_poly.entity_id
_entity_poly.type
_entity_poly.pdbx_seq_one_letter_code
_entity_poly.pdbx_strand_id
1 'polypeptide(L)' 'MKALKDVPRKAYYIATKVGRYELNPKTMFDFSAEATRNSLERSLRLLGVEYLDIIQWSQ' A
#
# COMPACT_ATOMS: atom_id res chain seq x y z
N MET A 1 6.05 9.59 -4.86
CA MET A 1 6.01 8.99 -6.22
C MET A 1 6.77 9.90 -7.17
N LYS A 2 7.93 9.50 -7.73
CA LYS A 2 8.74 10.42 -8.56
C LYS A 2 8.21 10.58 -10.00
N ALA A 3 7.62 9.52 -10.56
CA ALA A 3 7.19 9.50 -11.96
C ALA A 3 5.86 10.24 -12.23
N LEU A 4 4.97 10.37 -11.24
CA LEU A 4 3.63 10.97 -11.42
C LEU A 4 3.47 12.31 -10.69
N LYS A 5 4.57 13.00 -10.35
CA LYS A 5 4.51 14.28 -9.61
C LYS A 5 3.76 15.37 -10.37
N ASP A 6 3.96 15.43 -11.69
CA ASP A 6 3.41 16.48 -12.55
C ASP A 6 2.10 16.05 -13.24
N VAL A 7 1.64 14.82 -12.97
CA VAL A 7 0.39 14.28 -13.52
C VAL A 7 -0.75 14.56 -12.53
N PRO A 8 -1.89 15.13 -12.96
CA PRO A 8 -3.03 15.36 -12.08
C PRO A 8 -3.46 14.07 -11.36
N ARG A 9 -3.63 14.11 -10.03
CA ARG A 9 -3.94 12.92 -9.20
C ARG A 9 -5.18 12.14 -9.66
N LYS A 10 -6.16 12.82 -10.25
CA LYS A 10 -7.42 12.21 -10.73
C LYS A 10 -7.29 11.56 -12.11
N ALA A 11 -6.14 11.69 -12.79
CA ALA A 11 -5.92 11.13 -14.12
C ALA A 11 -5.47 9.66 -14.09
N TYR A 12 -5.27 9.08 -12.90
CA TYR A 12 -4.81 7.71 -12.73
C TYR A 12 -5.34 7.09 -11.43
N TYR A 13 -5.39 5.76 -11.41
CA TYR A 13 -5.70 4.98 -10.22
C TYR A 13 -4.43 4.43 -9.59
N ILE A 14 -4.35 4.49 -8.27
CA ILE A 14 -3.27 3.91 -7.47
C ILE A 14 -3.80 2.69 -6.73
N ALA A 15 -3.19 1.53 -7.01
CA ALA A 15 -3.44 0.29 -6.29
C ALA A 15 -2.18 -0.16 -5.52
N THR A 16 -2.34 -0.50 -4.25
CA THR A 16 -1.27 -1.12 -3.44
C THR A 16 -1.70 -2.46 -2.87
N LYS A 17 -0.74 -3.23 -2.38
CA LYS A 17 -0.95 -4.54 -1.76
C LYS A 17 -0.55 -4.51 -0.29
N VAL A 18 -1.27 -5.25 0.55
CA VAL A 18 -1.00 -5.42 1.98
C VAL A 18 -0.96 -6.91 2.32
N GLY A 19 -0.41 -7.27 3.47
CA GLY A 19 -0.55 -8.61 4.03
C GLY A 19 0.69 -9.49 4.01
N ARG A 20 1.78 -9.12 3.33
CA ARG A 20 3.07 -9.83 3.38
C ARG A 20 4.17 -8.95 3.98
N TYR A 21 4.76 -9.37 5.11
CA TYR A 21 5.69 -8.53 5.88
C TYR A 21 7.02 -9.19 6.22
N GLU A 22 7.03 -10.50 6.43
CA GLU A 22 8.25 -11.25 6.77
C GLU A 22 8.70 -12.17 5.64
N LEU A 23 9.99 -12.55 5.69
CA LEU A 23 10.56 -13.52 4.75
C LEU A 23 10.25 -14.98 5.14
N ASN A 24 10.07 -15.25 6.43
CA ASN A 24 9.81 -16.60 6.94
C ASN A 24 8.39 -17.04 6.58
N PRO A 25 8.18 -18.15 5.84
CA PRO A 25 6.85 -18.60 5.44
C PRO A 25 5.84 -18.77 6.57
N LYS A 26 6.30 -19.09 7.78
CA LYS A 26 5.41 -19.27 8.94
C LYS A 26 4.84 -17.95 9.49
N THR A 27 5.51 -16.84 9.25
CA THR A 27 5.15 -15.51 9.78
C THR A 27 5.02 -14.47 8.68
N MET A 28 5.07 -14.88 7.41
CA MET A 28 5.13 -13.97 6.28
C MET A 28 3.83 -13.19 6.08
N PHE A 29 2.70 -13.74 6.53
CA PHE A 29 1.38 -13.15 6.34
C PHE A 29 0.79 -12.62 7.65
N ASP A 30 0.27 -11.40 7.60
CA ASP A 30 -0.56 -10.82 8.66
C ASP A 30 -1.70 -10.03 8.00
N PHE A 31 -2.92 -10.48 8.20
CA PHE A 31 -4.11 -9.81 7.64
C PHE A 31 -4.95 -9.14 8.72
N SER A 32 -4.37 -8.93 9.90
CA SER A 32 -5.02 -8.18 10.97
C SER A 32 -5.33 -6.75 10.53
N ALA A 33 -6.36 -6.17 11.16
CA ALA A 33 -6.75 -4.79 10.89
C ALA A 33 -5.61 -3.80 11.21
N GLU A 34 -4.83 -4.09 12.25
CA GLU A 34 -3.69 -3.27 12.67
C GLU A 34 -2.56 -3.30 11.64
N ALA A 35 -2.11 -4.50 11.23
CA ALA A 35 -1.07 -4.63 10.21
C ALA A 35 -1.50 -4.01 8.87
N THR A 36 -2.77 -4.20 8.49
CA THR A 36 -3.36 -3.57 7.31
C THR A 36 -3.27 -2.04 7.42
N ARG A 37 -3.70 -1.45 8.54
CA ARG A 37 -3.67 0.00 8.75
C ARG A 37 -2.25 0.56 8.69
N ASN A 38 -1.32 -0.07 9.39
CA ASN A 38 0.10 0.32 9.40
C ASN A 38 0.72 0.25 8.00
N SER A 39 0.37 -0.77 7.22
CA SER A 39 0.82 -0.92 5.83
C SER A 39 0.26 0.17 4.92
N LEU A 40 -0.98 0.60 5.12
CA LEU A 40 -1.60 1.69 4.37
C LEU A 40 -0.93 3.02 4.69
N GLU A 41 -0.77 3.36 5.96
CA GLU A 41 -0.11 4.60 6.40
C GLU A 41 1.32 4.69 5.85
N ARG A 42 2.07 3.58 5.88
CA ARG A 42 3.39 3.49 5.26
C ARG A 42 3.33 3.74 3.75
N SER A 43 2.37 3.14 3.05
CA SER A 43 2.21 3.29 1.59
C SER A 43 1.90 4.73 1.22
N LEU A 44 0.96 5.37 1.91
CA LEU A 44 0.58 6.77 1.71
C LEU A 44 1.79 7.70 1.87
N ARG A 45 2.60 7.50 2.93
CA ARG A 45 3.83 8.28 3.17
C ARG A 45 4.87 8.10 2.08
N LEU A 46 5.13 6.85 1.65
CA LEU A 46 6.13 6.56 0.62
C LEU A 46 5.72 7.08 -0.76
N LEU A 47 4.43 6.95 -1.07
CA LEU A 47 3.87 7.43 -2.33
C LEU A 47 3.68 8.95 -2.31
N GLY A 48 3.53 9.56 -1.13
CA GLY A 48 3.26 10.98 -0.96
C GLY A 48 1.85 11.34 -1.42
N VAL A 49 0.87 10.51 -1.09
CA VAL A 49 -0.54 10.68 -1.46
C VAL A 49 -1.42 10.54 -0.21
N GLU A 50 -2.60 11.17 -0.23
CA GLU A 50 -3.53 11.15 0.90
C GLU A 50 -4.51 9.97 0.87
N TYR A 51 -4.72 9.38 -0.32
CA TYR A 51 -5.59 8.23 -0.50
C TYR A 51 -5.12 7.30 -1.62
N LEU A 52 -5.59 6.05 -1.54
CA LEU A 52 -5.43 5.00 -2.54
C LEU A 52 -6.79 4.69 -3.15
N ASP A 53 -6.81 4.35 -4.42
CA ASP A 53 -8.05 3.98 -5.10
C ASP A 53 -8.42 2.52 -4.81
N ILE A 54 -7.41 1.65 -4.72
CA ILE A 54 -7.61 0.21 -4.54
C ILE A 54 -6.57 -0.35 -3.55
N ILE A 55 -7.03 -1.24 -2.68
CA ILE A 55 -6.20 -2.06 -1.80
C ILE A 55 -6.46 -3.52 -2.13
N GLN A 56 -5.39 -4.30 -2.26
CA GLN A 56 -5.46 -5.75 -2.51
C GLN A 56 -4.67 -6.51 -1.46
N TRP A 57 -5.04 -7.76 -1.19
CA TRP A 57 -4.27 -8.63 -0.32
C TRP A 57 -3.16 -9.30 -1.14
N SER A 58 -1.94 -9.29 -0.61
CA SER A 58 -0.80 -10.00 -1.19
C SER A 58 -0.92 -11.46 -0.83
N GLN A 59 -0.84 -12.31 -1.85
CA GLN A 59 -0.67 -13.75 -1.72
C GLN A 59 0.83 -14.10 -1.76
#